data_AF-A0AAU4EHU3-F1
#
_entry.id   AF-A0AAU4EHU3-F1
#
_cell.length_a   1.000
_cell.length_b   1.000
_cell.length_c   1.000
_cell.angle_alpha   90.00
_cell.angle_beta   90.00
_cell.angle_gamma   90.00
#
_symmetry.space_group_name_H-M   'P 1'
#
loop_
_entity.id
_entity.type
_entity.pdbx_description
1 polymer ?
#
loop_
_entity_poly.entity_id
_entity_poly.type
_entity_poly.pdbx_seq_one_letter_code
_entity_poly.pdbx_strand_id
1 'polypeptide(L)'
;MTVRDVVRAGVLAAVVSGIPSTAHAVLTRGDVLAATRAAGTLLPGRRDRPGVAAGLVAHIGISSLWTVVLAFAVRRRELGVTRGAVAGLAIAALDLGIAARAYPAVRTLPRVPQVLDHLVFGAVLGGLLHKGQMAQATTWTTSPGCSEL
;
A
#
# COMPACT_ATOMS: atom_id res chain seq x y z
N MET A 1 -9.01 12.76 -10.30
CA MET A 1 -9.52 11.60 -9.53
C MET A 1 -10.41 12.11 -8.42
N THR A 2 -11.51 11.41 -8.13
CA THR A 2 -12.30 11.70 -6.93
C THR A 2 -11.65 11.08 -5.69
N VAL A 3 -12.05 11.53 -4.50
CA VAL A 3 -11.61 10.91 -3.23
C VAL A 3 -12.01 9.44 -3.16
N ARG A 4 -13.22 9.11 -3.66
CA ARG A 4 -13.74 7.74 -3.69
C ARG A 4 -12.85 6.81 -4.53
N ASP A 5 -12.33 7.28 -5.66
CA ASP A 5 -11.45 6.49 -6.52
C ASP A 5 -10.13 6.17 -5.82
N VAL A 6 -9.55 7.15 -5.13
CA VAL A 6 -8.30 6.98 -4.37
C VAL A 6 -8.49 6.01 -3.21
N VAL A 7 -9.58 6.14 -2.45
CA VAL A 7 -9.91 5.22 -1.36
C VAL A 7 -10.10 3.80 -1.88
N ARG A 8 -10.88 3.63 -2.95
CA ARG A 8 -11.09 2.31 -3.57
C ARG A 8 -9.78 1.70 -4.05
N ALA A 9 -8.92 2.49 -4.70
CA ALA A 9 -7.62 2.02 -5.16
C ALA A 9 -6.72 1.59 -4.00
N GLY A 10 -6.67 2.39 -2.93
CA GLY A 10 -5.92 2.06 -1.71
C GLY A 10 -6.39 0.78 -1.04
N VAL A 11 -7.71 0.60 -0.89
CA VAL A 11 -8.29 -0.62 -0.29
C VAL A 11 -7.96 -1.86 -1.14
N LEU A 12 -8.15 -1.78 -2.46
CA LEU A 12 -7.84 -2.89 -3.36
C LEU A 12 -6.35 -3.24 -3.33
N ALA A 13 -5.48 -2.23 -3.37
CA ALA A 13 -4.04 -2.41 -3.29
C ALA A 13 -3.64 -3.07 -1.98
N ALA A 14 -4.14 -2.59 -0.83
CA ALA A 14 -3.84 -3.13 0.49
C ALA A 14 -4.26 -4.60 0.65
N VAL A 15 -5.46 -4.96 0.16
CA VAL A 15 -5.95 -6.35 0.22
C VAL A 15 -5.12 -7.27 -0.67
N VAL A 16 -4.92 -6.90 -1.94
CA VAL A 16 -4.18 -7.74 -2.91
C VAL A 16 -2.71 -7.88 -2.52
N SER A 17 -2.12 -6.83 -1.92
CA SER A 17 -0.74 -6.88 -1.47
C SER A 17 -0.47 -7.88 -0.36
N GLY A 18 -1.46 -8.35 0.40
CA GLY A 18 -1.25 -9.36 1.44
C GLY A 18 -1.08 -10.79 0.92
N ILE A 19 -1.30 -11.03 -0.38
CA ILE A 19 -1.28 -12.37 -0.98
C ILE A 19 0.11 -13.03 -0.89
N PRO A 20 1.24 -12.37 -1.27
CA PRO A 20 2.56 -13.02 -1.23
C PRO A 20 2.93 -13.52 0.17
N SER A 21 2.76 -12.70 1.22
CA SER A 21 3.04 -13.14 2.60
C SER A 21 2.07 -14.18 3.14
N THR A 22 0.79 -14.10 2.79
CA THR A 22 -0.20 -15.13 3.17
C THR A 22 0.13 -16.46 2.51
N ALA A 23 0.42 -16.45 1.20
CA ALA A 23 0.82 -17.65 0.46
C ALA A 23 2.10 -18.25 1.03
N HIS A 24 3.11 -17.43 1.33
CA HIS A 24 4.33 -17.88 1.97
C HIS A 24 4.05 -18.57 3.31
N ALA A 25 3.26 -17.95 4.20
CA ALA A 25 2.91 -18.53 5.49
C ALA A 25 2.16 -19.86 5.34
N VAL A 26 1.20 -19.96 4.41
CA VAL A 26 0.48 -21.22 4.14
C VAL A 26 1.44 -22.31 3.64
N LEU A 27 2.30 -21.98 2.67
CA LEU A 27 3.26 -22.93 2.08
C LEU A 27 4.30 -23.42 3.10
N THR A 28 4.73 -22.56 4.02
CA THR A 28 5.69 -22.92 5.08
C THR A 28 5.03 -23.40 6.37
N ARG A 29 3.69 -23.56 6.39
CA ARG A 29 2.89 -23.86 7.60
C ARG A 29 3.17 -22.91 8.77
N GLY A 30 3.48 -21.66 8.45
CA GLY A 30 3.68 -20.58 9.39
C GLY A 30 2.38 -19.90 9.80
N ASP A 31 2.51 -18.89 10.65
CA ASP A 31 1.37 -18.09 11.11
C ASP A 31 1.02 -16.98 10.10
N VAL A 32 -0.16 -17.10 9.49
CA VAL A 32 -0.69 -16.14 8.50
C VAL A 32 -0.89 -14.73 9.07
N LEU A 33 -1.08 -14.59 10.39
CA LEU A 33 -1.27 -13.31 11.06
C LEU A 33 0.01 -12.78 11.69
N ALA A 34 1.17 -13.42 11.49
CA ALA A 34 2.43 -13.00 12.09
C ALA A 34 2.79 -11.55 11.75
N ALA A 35 2.67 -11.18 10.46
CA ALA A 35 2.97 -9.83 9.99
C ALA A 35 2.02 -8.79 10.61
N THR A 36 0.72 -9.07 10.60
CA THR A 36 -0.28 -8.20 11.25
C THR A 36 -0.01 -8.08 12.74
N ARG A 37 0.22 -9.19 13.44
CA ARG A 37 0.49 -9.18 14.88
C ARG A 37 1.74 -8.36 15.22
N ALA A 38 2.82 -8.51 14.44
CA ALA A 38 4.05 -7.74 14.58
C ALA A 38 3.81 -6.25 14.34
N ALA A 39 3.01 -5.87 13.34
CA ALA A 39 2.67 -4.47 13.09
C ALA A 39 2.00 -3.79 14.30
N GLY A 40 1.38 -4.56 15.21
CA GLY A 40 0.80 -4.02 16.44
C GLY A 40 1.80 -3.35 17.37
N THR A 41 3.11 -3.61 17.21
CA THR A 41 4.16 -2.92 17.97
C THR A 41 4.43 -1.50 17.50
N LEU A 42 3.95 -1.13 16.31
CA LEU A 42 4.16 0.19 15.72
C LEU A 42 3.29 1.27 16.39
N LEU A 43 2.23 0.88 17.09
CA LEU A 43 1.39 1.85 17.80
C LEU A 43 2.12 2.43 19.03
N PRO A 44 1.94 3.72 19.34
CA PRO A 44 2.53 4.36 20.52
C PRO A 44 2.24 3.57 21.81
N GLY A 45 3.28 3.35 22.62
CA GLY A 45 3.16 2.61 23.89
C GLY A 45 3.02 1.09 23.75
N ARG A 46 3.15 0.53 22.54
CA ARG A 46 2.98 -0.92 22.27
C ARG A 46 4.23 -1.63 21.75
N ARG A 47 5.41 -1.01 21.85
CA ARG A 47 6.66 -1.51 21.25
C ARG A 47 6.97 -2.99 21.53
N ASP A 48 6.65 -3.47 22.74
CA ASP A 48 6.88 -4.86 23.17
C ASP A 48 5.57 -5.67 23.28
N ARG A 49 4.46 -5.15 22.73
CA ARG A 49 3.10 -5.71 22.86
C ARG A 49 2.47 -5.98 21.49
N PRO A 50 2.97 -6.99 20.76
CA PRO A 50 2.40 -7.38 19.47
C PRO A 50 0.93 -7.80 19.64
N GLY A 51 0.11 -7.61 18.61
CA GLY A 51 -1.31 -7.91 18.68
C GLY A 51 -2.02 -7.68 17.35
N VAL A 52 -2.94 -8.57 16.99
CA VAL A 52 -3.61 -8.54 15.67
C VAL A 52 -4.50 -7.31 15.52
N ALA A 53 -5.31 -6.96 16.53
CA ALA A 53 -6.18 -5.79 16.47
C ALA A 53 -5.38 -4.47 16.33
N ALA A 54 -4.37 -4.28 17.18
CA ALA A 54 -3.45 -3.15 17.08
C ALA A 54 -2.71 -3.12 15.74
N GLY A 55 -2.33 -4.30 15.25
CA GLY A 55 -1.67 -4.48 13.97
C GLY A 55 -2.52 -4.11 12.78
N LEU A 56 -3.81 -4.47 12.82
CA LEU A 56 -4.77 -4.06 11.81
C LEU A 56 -4.91 -2.53 11.76
N VAL A 57 -5.00 -1.88 12.92
CA VAL A 57 -5.04 -0.41 13.01
C VAL A 57 -3.77 0.21 12.41
N ALA A 58 -2.59 -0.28 12.78
CA ALA A 58 -1.32 0.18 12.22
C ALA A 58 -1.27 -0.03 10.69
N HIS A 59 -1.68 -1.19 10.22
CA HIS A 59 -1.68 -1.55 8.80
C HIS A 59 -2.62 -0.65 7.98
N ILE A 60 -3.83 -0.38 8.48
CA ILE A 60 -4.77 0.56 7.85
C ILE A 60 -4.16 1.96 7.79
N GLY A 61 -3.59 2.44 8.89
CA GLY A 61 -2.97 3.78 8.96
C GLY A 61 -1.82 3.94 7.96
N ILE A 62 -0.89 2.98 7.94
CA ILE A 62 0.28 3.00 7.06
C ILE A 62 -0.13 2.87 5.59
N SER A 63 -1.03 1.95 5.27
CA SER A 63 -1.54 1.77 3.90
C SER A 63 -2.25 3.03 3.40
N SER A 64 -3.02 3.69 4.27
CA SER A 64 -3.70 4.95 3.96
C SER A 64 -2.70 6.08 3.73
N LEU A 65 -1.68 6.20 4.57
CA LEU A 65 -0.60 7.17 4.43
C LEU A 65 0.08 7.03 3.06
N TRP A 66 0.53 5.83 2.71
CA TRP A 66 1.19 5.58 1.43
C TRP A 66 0.25 5.77 0.23
N THR A 67 -1.03 5.41 0.37
CA THR A 67 -2.06 5.69 -0.65
C THR A 67 -2.14 7.17 -0.94
N VAL A 68 -2.21 8.02 0.09
CA VAL A 68 -2.27 9.48 -0.06
C VAL A 68 -0.99 10.03 -0.68
N VAL A 69 0.18 9.58 -0.21
CA VAL A 69 1.48 10.01 -0.75
C VAL A 69 1.58 9.69 -2.25
N LEU A 70 1.23 8.48 -2.67
CA LEU A 70 1.27 8.09 -4.08
C LEU A 70 0.19 8.76 -4.92
N ALA A 71 -1.01 8.96 -4.38
CA ALA A 71 -2.07 9.73 -5.04
C ALA A 71 -1.69 11.21 -5.23
N PHE A 72 -0.85 11.78 -4.35
CA PHE A 72 -0.28 13.11 -4.56
C PHE A 72 0.85 13.09 -5.58
N ALA A 73 1.76 12.11 -5.50
CA ALA A 73 2.87 11.97 -6.45
C ALA A 73 2.37 11.81 -7.90
N VAL A 74 1.27 11.08 -8.10
CA VAL A 74 0.71 10.84 -9.43
C VAL A 74 0.16 12.11 -10.10
N ARG A 75 -0.20 13.14 -9.32
CA ARG A 75 -0.58 14.46 -9.88
C ARG A 75 0.57 15.16 -10.58
N ARG A 76 1.81 14.85 -10.19
CA ARG A 76 3.03 15.47 -10.76
C ARG A 76 3.69 14.60 -11.83
N ARG A 77 3.55 13.28 -11.73
CA ARG A 77 4.14 12.31 -12.68
C ARG A 77 3.29 11.06 -12.76
N GLU A 78 3.01 10.58 -13.96
CA GLU A 78 2.33 9.30 -14.15
C GLU A 78 3.16 8.17 -13.55
N LEU A 79 2.57 7.38 -12.65
CA LEU A 79 3.24 6.24 -12.02
C LEU A 79 3.07 4.97 -12.87
N GLY A 80 1.84 4.64 -13.27
CA GLY A 80 1.54 3.35 -13.91
C GLY A 80 1.97 2.15 -13.05
N VAL A 81 1.93 0.94 -13.61
CA VAL A 81 2.29 -0.29 -12.89
C VAL A 81 3.79 -0.32 -12.56
N THR A 82 4.65 -0.02 -13.52
CA THR A 82 6.12 -0.16 -13.36
C THR A 82 6.69 0.83 -12.34
N ARG A 83 6.38 2.14 -12.45
CA ARG A 83 6.89 3.11 -11.45
C ARG A 83 6.17 2.94 -10.13
N GLY A 84 4.92 2.46 -10.15
CA GLY A 84 4.22 2.00 -8.95
C GLY A 84 5.00 0.90 -8.22
N ALA A 85 5.44 -0.14 -8.93
CA ALA A 85 6.24 -1.23 -8.36
C ALA A 85 7.57 -0.72 -7.78
N VAL A 86 8.27 0.17 -8.49
CA VAL A 86 9.50 0.82 -8.00
C VAL A 86 9.22 1.63 -6.74
N ALA A 87 8.12 2.39 -6.70
CA ALA A 87 7.71 3.12 -5.51
C ALA A 87 7.38 2.16 -4.35
N GLY A 88 6.74 1.02 -4.64
CA GLY A 88 6.51 -0.06 -3.69
C GLY A 88 7.82 -0.59 -3.09
N LEU A 89 8.84 -0.84 -3.90
CA LEU A 89 10.17 -1.23 -3.40
C LEU A 89 10.83 -0.14 -2.53
N ALA A 90 10.66 1.13 -2.90
CA ALA A 90 11.14 2.25 -2.08
C ALA A 90 10.42 2.30 -0.71
N ILE A 91 9.10 2.08 -0.71
CA ILE A 91 8.32 1.97 0.52
C ILE A 91 8.82 0.78 1.35
N ALA A 92 9.03 -0.38 0.72
CA ALA A 92 9.56 -1.56 1.41
C ALA A 92 10.89 -1.26 2.09
N ALA A 93 11.80 -0.54 1.42
CA ALA A 93 13.08 -0.14 1.99
C ALA A 93 12.91 0.80 3.19
N LEU A 94 11.95 1.73 3.14
CA LEU A 94 11.65 2.64 4.24
C LEU A 94 11.00 1.89 5.41
N ASP A 95 9.91 1.18 5.17
CA ASP A 95 9.14 0.48 6.20
C ASP A 95 9.98 -0.64 6.83
N LEU A 96 10.59 -1.50 6.01
CA LEU A 96 11.40 -2.62 6.51
C LEU A 96 12.81 -2.21 6.95
N GLY A 97 13.31 -1.06 6.53
CA GLY A 97 14.61 -0.53 6.97
C GLY A 97 14.50 0.24 8.28
N ILE A 98 13.55 1.18 8.37
CA ILE A 98 13.34 2.03 9.54
C ILE A 98 12.58 1.27 10.63
N ALA A 99 11.43 0.67 10.29
CA ALA A 99 10.62 0.00 11.31
C ALA A 99 11.31 -1.26 11.83
N ALA A 100 12.05 -2.00 11.00
CA ALA A 100 12.83 -3.12 11.52
C ALA A 100 13.90 -2.66 12.53
N ARG A 101 14.60 -1.56 12.27
CA ARG A 101 15.62 -1.08 13.22
C ARG A 101 15.02 -0.71 14.57
N ALA A 102 13.80 -0.18 14.58
CA ALA A 102 13.11 0.26 15.80
C ALA A 102 12.29 -0.85 16.49
N TYR A 103 11.75 -1.82 15.75
CA TYR A 103 10.76 -2.78 16.24
C TYR A 103 11.23 -4.23 16.04
N PRO A 104 11.71 -4.92 17.09
CA PRO A 104 12.21 -6.29 17.01
C PRO A 104 11.21 -7.30 16.44
N ALA A 105 9.91 -7.15 16.73
CA ALA A 105 8.87 -8.03 16.21
C ALA A 105 8.74 -7.98 14.68
N VAL A 106 9.01 -6.83 14.06
CA VAL A 106 9.00 -6.68 12.59
C VAL A 106 10.27 -7.30 11.99
N ARG A 107 11.39 -7.32 12.72
CA ARG A 107 12.67 -7.87 12.25
C ARG A 107 12.66 -9.36 12.02
N THR A 108 11.87 -10.10 12.78
CA THR A 108 11.81 -11.56 12.73
C THR A 108 10.98 -12.10 11.57
N LEU A 109 10.24 -11.23 10.87
CA LEU A 109 9.43 -11.63 9.73
C LEU A 109 10.31 -12.02 8.52
N PRO A 110 9.90 -13.04 7.73
CA PRO A 110 10.55 -13.36 6.46
C PRO A 110 10.52 -12.14 5.53
N ARG A 111 11.69 -11.67 5.09
CA ARG A 111 11.81 -10.38 4.38
C ARG A 111 11.29 -10.42 2.95
N VAL A 112 11.58 -11.50 2.22
CA VAL A 112 11.18 -11.65 0.82
C VAL A 112 9.67 -11.46 0.62
N PRO A 113 8.77 -12.19 1.33
CA PRO A 113 7.33 -11.98 1.14
C PRO A 113 6.89 -10.57 1.50
N GLN A 114 7.46 -9.96 2.54
CA GLN A 114 7.13 -8.58 2.91
C GLN A 114 7.53 -7.57 1.83
N VAL A 115 8.69 -7.75 1.18
CA VAL A 115 9.09 -6.90 0.05
C VAL A 115 8.15 -7.11 -1.14
N LEU A 116 7.73 -8.35 -1.40
CA LEU A 116 6.78 -8.66 -2.47
C LEU A 116 5.40 -8.03 -2.20
N ASP A 117 4.93 -8.02 -0.96
CA ASP A 117 3.68 -7.34 -0.58
C ASP A 117 3.74 -5.85 -0.97
N HIS A 118 4.84 -5.17 -0.64
CA HIS A 118 5.03 -3.76 -0.99
C HIS A 118 5.17 -3.51 -2.50
N LEU A 119 5.86 -4.41 -3.21
CA LEU A 119 5.96 -4.37 -4.67
C LEU A 119 4.58 -4.47 -5.30
N VAL A 120 3.76 -5.43 -4.85
CA VAL A 120 2.38 -5.63 -5.33
C VAL A 120 1.52 -4.43 -4.97
N PHE A 121 1.61 -3.92 -3.74
CA PHE A 121 0.90 -2.71 -3.30
C PHE A 121 1.16 -1.55 -4.25
N GLY A 122 2.44 -1.24 -4.48
CA GLY A 122 2.86 -0.15 -5.36
C GLY A 122 2.40 -0.36 -6.81
N ALA A 123 2.55 -1.57 -7.35
CA ALA A 123 2.16 -1.91 -8.72
C ALA A 123 0.65 -1.76 -8.94
N VAL A 124 -0.16 -2.32 -8.05
CA VAL A 124 -1.63 -2.27 -8.12
C VAL A 124 -2.11 -0.84 -7.94
N LEU A 125 -1.63 -0.13 -6.92
CA LEU A 125 -2.04 1.23 -6.66
C LEU A 125 -1.65 2.18 -7.79
N GLY A 126 -0.39 2.10 -8.28
CA GLY A 126 0.08 2.92 -9.40
C GLY A 126 -0.72 2.68 -10.69
N GLY A 127 -1.07 1.42 -10.98
CA GLY A 127 -1.93 1.07 -12.11
C GLY A 127 -3.36 1.60 -11.99
N LEU A 128 -3.98 1.46 -10.81
CA LEU A 128 -5.35 1.93 -10.57
C LEU A 128 -5.44 3.46 -10.60
N LEU A 129 -4.48 4.17 -9.99
CA LEU A 129 -4.44 5.64 -10.01
C LEU A 129 -4.23 6.17 -11.45
N HIS A 130 -3.35 5.54 -12.23
CA HIS A 130 -3.12 5.94 -13.63
C HIS A 130 -4.37 5.75 -14.49
N LYS A 131 -5.07 4.61 -14.36
CA LYS A 131 -6.35 4.38 -15.03
C LYS A 131 -7.39 5.45 -14.66
N GLY A 132 -7.45 5.84 -13.38
CA GLY A 132 -8.35 6.89 -12.90
C GLY A 132 -8.04 8.28 -13.46
N GLN A 133 -6.78 8.60 -13.75
CA GLN A 133 -6.41 9.86 -14.42
C GLN A 133 -6.83 9.86 -15.89
N MET A 134 -6.56 8.77 -16.60
CA MET A 134 -6.89 8.63 -18.02
C MET A 134 -8.40 8.71 -18.26
N ALA A 135 -9.20 8.01 -17.44
CA ALA A 135 -10.65 8.05 -17.54
C ALA A 135 -11.21 9.49 -17.38
N GLN A 136 -10.66 10.27 -16.45
CA GLN A 136 -11.08 11.66 -16.27
C GLN A 136 -10.64 12.56 -17.44
N ALA A 137 -9.43 12.40 -17.95
CA ALA A 137 -8.94 13.17 -19.08
C ALA A 137 -9.86 13.00 -20.31
N THR A 138 -10.29 11.76 -20.60
CA THR A 138 -11.24 11.49 -21.68
C THR A 138 -12.58 12.20 -21.47
N THR A 139 -13.14 12.15 -20.25
CA THR A 139 -14.42 12.83 -19.93
C THR A 139 -14.33 14.34 -20.13
N TRP A 140 -13.22 14.98 -19.73
CA TRP A 140 -13.01 16.41 -19.96
C TRP A 140 -12.96 16.77 -21.45
N THR A 141 -12.35 15.93 -22.29
CA THR A 141 -12.25 16.20 -23.73
C THR A 141 -13.55 15.95 -24.51
N THR A 142 -14.43 15.08 -24.00
CA THR A 142 -15.71 14.75 -24.65
C THR A 142 -16.90 15.55 -24.12
N SER A 143 -16.71 16.39 -23.09
CA SER A 143 -17.74 17.35 -22.71
C SER A 143 -17.74 18.44 -23.79
N PRO A 144 -18.77 18.55 -24.66
CA PRO A 144 -18.86 19.69 -25.54
C PRO A 144 -18.90 20.92 -24.64
N GLY A 145 -18.03 21.89 -24.92
CA GLY A 145 -18.07 23.15 -24.20
C GLY A 145 -19.51 23.65 -24.19
N CYS A 146 -19.99 24.05 -23.02
CA CYS A 146 -20.95 25.15 -22.94
C CYS A 146 -20.25 26.40 -23.48
N SER A 147 -20.00 26.42 -24.79
CA SER A 147 -20.19 27.59 -25.62
C SER A 147 -21.67 27.55 -26.03
N GLU A 148 -22.27 28.71 -26.25
CA GLU A 148 -23.70 28.95 -26.48
C GLU A 148 -24.52 29.19 -25.18
N LEU A 149 -24.32 30.36 -24.56
CA LEU A 149 -25.17 31.57 -24.71
C LEU A 149 -24.93 32.56 -23.55
#